data_AF-A0A9R1WJ82-F1
#
_entry.id   AF-A0A9R1WJ82-F1
#
_cell.length_a   1.000
_cell.length_b   1.000
_cell.length_c   1.000
_cell.angle_alpha   90.00
_cell.angle_beta   90.00
_cell.angle_gamma   90.00
#
_symmetry.space_group_name_H-M   'P 1'
#
loop_
_entity.id
_entity.type
_entity.pdbx_description
1 polymer ?
#
loop_
_entity_poly.entity_id
_entity_poly.type
_entity_poly.pdbx_seq_one_letter_code
_entity_poly.pdbx_strand_id
1 'polypeptide(L)'
;MLGKWWWRFRNFPENTWAEVINSIYGDDGGFDRPSVAKKKSGCWGTIANIPKILEKDSVSFSNHFHRSLNPNGVLKWSWLLEPSGVYSVGSLRCHIDKLSLPASDDIWICHGAPESEQHIFLECPVSREVWQLICKWWRLLDYPLVSTRDLLQCKGNIAGHQRLAWIHEAIMLTFIWVIWKYRNLRAQSHAPISKSQSALAYEVKFLSIFWINARNRKGQILR
;
A
#
# COMPACT_ATOMS: atom_id res chain seq x y z
N MET A 1 -3.44 6.97 5.43
CA MET A 1 -3.80 8.14 4.59
C MET A 1 -3.93 9.38 5.45
N LEU A 2 -3.64 10.55 4.86
CA LEU A 2 -3.61 11.84 5.56
C LEU A 2 -4.98 12.52 5.74
N GLY A 3 -6.05 12.00 5.11
CA GLY A 3 -7.42 12.56 5.19
C GLY A 3 -8.00 12.62 6.61
N LYS A 4 -7.46 11.86 7.57
CA LYS A 4 -7.82 11.98 9.00
C LYS A 4 -7.59 13.38 9.57
N TRP A 5 -6.63 14.13 9.02
CA TRP A 5 -6.30 15.48 9.48
C TRP A 5 -7.34 16.50 9.03
N TRP A 6 -7.98 16.29 7.88
CA TRP A 6 -9.18 17.06 7.48
C TRP A 6 -10.31 16.88 8.50
N TRP A 7 -10.59 15.62 8.87
CA TRP A 7 -11.61 15.32 9.88
C TRP A 7 -11.33 16.00 11.21
N ARG A 8 -10.09 15.89 11.70
CA ARG A 8 -9.70 16.48 12.98
C ARG A 8 -9.76 18.01 12.98
N PHE A 9 -9.29 18.65 11.91
CA PHE A 9 -9.34 20.10 11.78
C PHE A 9 -10.77 20.63 11.84
N ARG A 10 -11.70 19.95 11.15
CA ARG A 10 -13.10 20.36 11.06
C ARG A 10 -13.91 20.12 12.33
N ASN A 11 -13.62 19.06 13.09
CA ASN A 11 -14.39 18.69 14.29
C ASN A 11 -13.78 19.17 15.61
N PHE A 12 -12.49 19.54 15.60
CA PHE A 12 -11.79 20.00 16.81
C PHE A 12 -10.94 21.25 16.49
N PRO A 13 -11.56 22.34 15.99
CA PRO A 13 -10.87 23.57 15.62
C PRO A 13 -10.19 24.28 16.81
N GLU A 14 -10.64 24.01 18.03
CA GLU A 14 -10.12 24.57 19.29
C GLU A 14 -8.79 23.95 19.75
N ASN A 15 -8.32 22.91 19.09
CA ASN A 15 -7.03 22.33 19.44
C ASN A 15 -5.88 23.29 19.06
N THR A 16 -4.87 23.38 19.91
CA THR A 16 -3.70 24.25 19.72
C THR A 16 -3.02 24.07 18.35
N TRP A 17 -2.91 22.84 17.85
CA TRP A 17 -2.34 22.59 16.52
C TRP A 17 -3.22 23.16 15.39
N ALA A 18 -4.55 23.16 15.54
CA ALA A 18 -5.48 23.70 14.55
C ALA A 18 -5.43 25.25 14.54
N GLU A 19 -5.28 25.88 15.71
CA GLU A 19 -5.03 27.33 15.84
C GLU A 19 -3.72 27.73 15.15
N VAL A 20 -2.64 26.94 15.32
CA VAL A 20 -1.38 27.16 14.61
C VAL A 20 -1.58 27.07 13.10
N ILE A 21 -2.32 26.05 12.63
CA ILE A 21 -2.66 25.95 11.20
C ILE A 21 -3.44 27.19 10.72
N ASN A 22 -4.44 27.65 11.47
CA ASN A 22 -5.20 28.86 11.13
C ASN A 22 -4.30 30.08 10.99
N SER A 23 -3.35 30.26 11.93
CA SER A 23 -2.41 31.39 11.88
C SER A 23 -1.50 31.38 10.65
N ILE A 24 -1.19 30.19 10.10
CA ILE A 24 -0.25 30.00 8.99
C ILE A 24 -0.96 30.03 7.63
N TYR A 25 -2.19 29.51 7.56
CA TYR A 25 -2.91 29.18 6.32
C TYR A 25 -4.28 29.87 6.18
N GLY A 26 -4.79 30.54 7.22
CA GLY A 26 -6.11 31.17 7.28
C GLY A 26 -7.14 30.31 8.01
N ASP A 27 -8.31 30.90 8.34
CA ASP A 27 -9.36 30.30 9.18
C ASP A 27 -9.95 28.98 8.65
N ASP A 28 -9.74 28.68 7.36
CA ASP A 28 -10.16 27.44 6.71
C ASP A 28 -9.02 26.40 6.60
N GLY A 29 -7.84 26.70 7.15
CA GLY A 29 -6.65 25.87 7.03
C GLY A 29 -6.10 25.75 5.62
N GLY A 30 -6.53 26.63 4.69
CA GLY A 30 -6.15 26.61 3.28
C GLY A 30 -6.89 25.57 2.43
N PHE A 31 -8.05 25.08 2.88
CA PHE A 31 -8.86 24.11 2.13
C PHE A 31 -9.55 24.73 0.90
N ASP A 32 -10.05 25.95 1.02
CA ASP A 32 -10.77 26.65 -0.06
C ASP A 32 -9.82 27.52 -0.90
N ARG A 33 -8.59 27.76 -0.41
CA ARG A 33 -7.58 28.64 -1.06
C ARG A 33 -6.28 27.91 -1.40
N PRO A 34 -6.20 27.28 -2.59
CA PRO A 34 -5.02 26.52 -3.01
C PRO A 34 -3.77 27.37 -3.22
N SER A 35 -3.92 28.67 -3.51
CA SER A 35 -2.82 29.61 -3.75
C SER A 35 -2.04 29.96 -2.48
N VAL A 36 -2.67 29.91 -1.31
CA VAL A 36 -2.02 30.13 0.01
C VAL A 36 -1.26 28.88 0.44
N ALA A 37 -1.86 27.70 0.27
CA ALA A 37 -1.21 26.41 0.54
C ALA A 37 -0.06 26.10 -0.45
N LYS A 38 -0.15 26.53 -1.72
CA LYS A 38 0.91 26.34 -2.73
C LYS A 38 2.22 27.07 -2.42
N LYS A 39 2.19 28.21 -1.72
CA LYS A 39 3.41 28.97 -1.37
C LYS A 39 4.24 28.33 -0.26
N LYS A 40 3.67 27.39 0.51
CA LYS A 40 4.35 26.68 1.61
C LYS A 40 4.30 25.18 1.33
N SER A 41 5.33 24.65 0.66
CA SER A 41 5.52 23.24 0.23
C SER A 41 5.71 22.23 1.39
N GLY A 42 5.09 22.48 2.54
CA GLY A 42 5.18 21.63 3.73
C GLY A 42 4.16 20.51 3.77
N CYS A 43 4.26 19.65 4.78
CA CYS A 43 3.36 18.51 5.01
C CYS A 43 1.88 18.93 5.04
N TRP A 44 1.55 20.08 5.64
CA TRP A 44 0.18 20.58 5.68
C TRP A 44 -0.34 20.98 4.29
N GLY A 45 0.50 21.56 3.43
CA GLY A 45 0.14 21.87 2.05
C GLY A 45 -0.29 20.61 1.29
N THR A 46 0.38 19.47 1.49
CA THR A 46 -0.04 18.18 0.94
C THR A 46 -1.40 17.74 1.50
N ILE A 47 -1.63 17.92 2.80
CA ILE A 47 -2.91 17.57 3.46
C ILE A 47 -4.06 18.42 2.92
N ALA A 48 -3.87 19.74 2.85
CA ALA A 48 -4.89 20.68 2.37
C ALA A 48 -5.27 20.42 0.90
N ASN A 49 -4.33 19.94 0.08
CA ASN A 49 -4.57 19.63 -1.33
C ASN A 49 -5.01 18.18 -1.61
N ILE A 50 -5.32 17.35 -0.60
CA ILE A 50 -5.84 15.98 -0.79
C ILE A 50 -7.04 15.94 -1.77
N PRO A 51 -8.07 16.81 -1.66
CA PRO A 51 -9.19 16.79 -2.61
C PRO A 51 -8.73 16.87 -4.05
N LYS A 52 -7.81 17.79 -4.37
CA LYS A 52 -7.27 17.95 -5.73
C LYS A 52 -6.49 16.75 -6.23
N ILE A 53 -5.81 16.04 -5.33
CA ILE A 53 -5.06 14.83 -5.69
C ILE A 53 -6.05 13.72 -6.03
N LEU A 54 -7.08 13.55 -5.19
CA LEU A 54 -8.08 12.48 -5.33
C LEU A 54 -9.10 12.74 -6.44
N GLU A 55 -9.40 14.00 -6.74
CA GLU A 55 -10.25 14.40 -7.86
C GLU A 55 -9.68 13.96 -9.21
N LYS A 56 -8.34 13.89 -9.35
CA LYS A 56 -7.71 13.34 -10.57
C LYS A 56 -8.10 11.88 -10.81
N ASP A 57 -8.35 11.14 -9.74
CA ASP A 57 -8.75 9.74 -9.76
C ASP A 57 -10.28 9.61 -9.64
N SER A 58 -11.04 10.67 -9.92
CA SER A 58 -12.51 10.72 -9.82
C SER A 58 -13.07 10.43 -8.42
N VAL A 59 -12.26 10.62 -7.38
CA VAL A 59 -12.67 10.48 -5.98
C VAL A 59 -13.03 11.85 -5.40
N SER A 60 -14.33 12.13 -5.26
CA SER A 60 -14.84 13.38 -4.67
C SER A 60 -14.70 13.42 -3.14
N PHE A 61 -13.47 13.47 -2.63
CA PHE A 61 -13.16 13.39 -1.21
C PHE A 61 -13.91 14.41 -0.33
N SER A 62 -13.98 15.67 -0.76
CA SER A 62 -14.65 16.74 0.00
C SER A 62 -16.16 16.53 0.14
N ASN A 63 -16.80 15.91 -0.85
CA ASN A 63 -18.26 15.71 -0.87
C ASN A 63 -18.74 14.72 0.20
N HIS A 64 -17.83 13.91 0.72
CA HIS A 64 -18.11 12.96 1.81
C HIS A 64 -18.11 13.61 3.19
N PHE A 65 -17.70 14.88 3.31
CA PHE A 65 -17.88 15.68 4.53
C PHE A 65 -19.18 16.46 4.46
N HIS A 66 -20.11 16.15 5.34
CA HIS A 66 -21.38 16.84 5.46
C HIS A 66 -21.41 17.67 6.74
N ARG A 67 -21.98 18.87 6.70
CA ARG A 67 -22.13 19.74 7.86
C ARG A 67 -23.61 19.87 8.20
N SER A 68 -24.00 19.49 9.41
CA SER A 68 -25.38 19.60 9.88
C SER A 68 -25.45 20.08 11.32
N LEU A 69 -26.62 20.57 11.72
CA LEU A 69 -26.92 20.88 13.11
C LEU A 69 -27.16 19.57 13.86
N ASN A 70 -26.50 19.40 15.00
CA ASN A 70 -26.86 18.36 15.94
C ASN A 70 -28.16 18.73 16.69
N PRO A 71 -28.77 17.80 17.47
CA PRO A 71 -29.98 18.09 18.24
C PRO A 71 -29.86 19.26 19.22
N ASN A 72 -28.63 19.65 19.58
CA ASN A 72 -28.34 20.75 20.49
C ASN A 72 -28.11 22.09 19.75
N GLY A 73 -28.34 22.13 18.43
CA GLY A 73 -28.16 23.34 17.61
C GLY A 73 -26.70 23.69 17.28
N VAL A 74 -25.75 22.80 17.55
CA VAL A 74 -24.33 23.01 17.22
C VAL A 74 -24.01 22.40 15.86
N LEU A 75 -23.35 23.18 15.00
CA LEU A 75 -22.87 22.71 13.71
C LEU A 75 -21.77 21.66 13.90
N LYS A 76 -21.99 20.46 13.36
CA LYS A 76 -21.06 19.33 13.42
C LYS A 76 -20.79 18.79 12.03
N TRP A 77 -19.55 18.35 11.80
CA TRP A 77 -19.19 17.63 10.59
C TRP A 77 -19.44 16.13 10.77
N SER A 78 -20.02 15.50 9.76
CA SER A 78 -20.24 14.06 9.66
C SER A 78 -19.60 13.51 8.39
N TRP A 79 -19.13 12.27 8.48
CA TRP A 79 -18.54 11.52 7.37
C TRP A 79 -19.58 10.60 6.72
N LEU A 80 -19.82 10.76 5.42
CA LEU A 80 -20.91 10.07 4.72
C LEU A 80 -20.61 8.61 4.37
N LEU A 81 -19.34 8.19 4.36
CA LEU A 81 -18.98 6.79 4.02
C LEU A 81 -19.11 5.83 5.20
N GLU A 82 -19.53 6.31 6.38
CA GLU A 82 -19.71 5.50 7.59
C GLU A 82 -21.06 5.82 8.22
N PRO A 83 -21.89 4.82 8.58
CA PRO A 83 -23.16 5.06 9.26
C PRO A 83 -23.01 5.79 10.60
N SER A 84 -21.85 5.61 11.26
CA SER A 84 -21.52 6.31 12.51
C SER A 84 -21.34 7.83 12.33
N GLY A 85 -21.16 8.29 11.09
CA GLY A 85 -20.79 9.67 10.79
C GLY A 85 -19.36 10.03 11.19
N VAL A 86 -18.54 9.07 11.64
CA VAL A 86 -17.15 9.29 12.06
C VAL A 86 -16.20 8.90 10.94
N TYR A 87 -15.23 9.77 10.64
CA TYR A 87 -14.22 9.47 9.64
C TYR A 87 -13.35 8.26 10.04
N SER A 88 -13.20 7.33 9.11
CA SER A 88 -12.22 6.23 9.21
C SER A 88 -11.32 6.21 7.97
N VAL A 89 -10.04 5.88 8.15
CA VAL A 89 -9.14 5.68 7.00
C VAL A 89 -9.61 4.48 6.16
N GLY A 90 -10.21 3.48 6.80
CA GLY A 90 -10.74 2.26 6.16
C GLY A 90 -11.87 2.54 5.18
N SER A 91 -12.88 3.31 5.58
CA SER A 91 -14.01 3.67 4.68
C SER A 91 -13.55 4.46 3.47
N LEU A 92 -12.68 5.45 3.67
CA LEU A 92 -12.09 6.19 2.55
C LEU A 92 -11.31 5.25 1.64
N ARG A 93 -10.53 4.31 2.20
CA ARG A 93 -9.76 3.38 1.39
C ARG A 93 -10.67 2.47 0.57
N CYS A 94 -11.70 1.90 1.20
CA CYS A 94 -12.68 1.05 0.53
C CYS A 94 -13.40 1.80 -0.60
N HIS A 95 -13.77 3.07 -0.39
CA HIS A 95 -14.40 3.87 -1.43
C HIS A 95 -13.47 4.19 -2.59
N ILE A 96 -12.21 4.54 -2.31
CA ILE A 96 -11.18 4.70 -3.36
C ILE A 96 -11.02 3.38 -4.13
N ASP A 97 -10.89 2.26 -3.43
CA ASP A 97 -10.72 0.95 -4.07
C ASP A 97 -11.92 0.60 -4.95
N LYS A 98 -13.16 0.90 -4.54
CA LYS A 98 -14.36 0.71 -5.38
C LYS A 98 -14.39 1.55 -6.66
N LEU A 99 -13.74 2.72 -6.65
CA LEU A 99 -13.70 3.63 -7.81
C LEU A 99 -12.49 3.38 -8.71
N SER A 100 -11.35 3.03 -8.12
CA SER A 100 -10.08 2.85 -8.81
C SER A 100 -9.83 1.42 -9.25
N LEU A 101 -10.48 0.42 -8.64
CA LEU A 101 -10.38 -0.97 -9.06
C LEU A 101 -11.60 -1.31 -9.93
N PRO A 102 -11.41 -1.95 -11.09
CA PRO A 102 -12.53 -2.38 -11.93
C PRO A 102 -13.44 -3.34 -11.19
N ALA A 103 -14.73 -3.27 -11.46
CA ALA A 103 -15.75 -4.19 -10.93
C ALA A 103 -15.61 -5.65 -11.47
N SER A 104 -14.54 -5.97 -12.19
CA SER A 104 -14.34 -7.30 -12.79
C SER A 104 -13.71 -8.25 -11.78
N ASP A 105 -14.26 -9.46 -11.72
CA ASP A 105 -13.68 -10.59 -11.00
C ASP A 105 -12.16 -10.64 -11.22
N ASP A 106 -11.45 -10.69 -10.09
CA ASP A 106 -10.05 -10.38 -9.93
C ASP A 106 -9.12 -11.19 -10.83
N ILE A 107 -8.60 -10.60 -11.92
CA ILE A 107 -7.49 -11.23 -12.64
C ILE A 107 -6.47 -10.21 -13.15
N TRP A 108 -5.63 -9.70 -12.24
CA TRP A 108 -4.67 -8.63 -12.57
C TRP A 108 -3.34 -9.11 -13.11
N ILE A 109 -2.94 -10.37 -12.85
CA ILE A 109 -1.60 -10.88 -13.23
C ILE A 109 -1.62 -11.69 -14.53
N CYS A 110 -2.48 -12.70 -14.66
CA CYS A 110 -2.40 -13.63 -15.80
C CYS A 110 -3.68 -13.76 -16.64
N HIS A 111 -4.74 -13.03 -16.29
CA HIS A 111 -6.08 -13.15 -16.89
C HIS A 111 -6.66 -14.59 -16.93
N GLY A 112 -6.10 -15.53 -16.16
CA GLY A 112 -6.49 -16.94 -16.15
C GLY A 112 -7.54 -17.35 -15.11
N ALA A 113 -7.38 -16.98 -13.83
CA ALA A 113 -8.29 -17.41 -12.76
C ALA A 113 -8.46 -16.33 -11.67
N PRO A 114 -9.56 -16.35 -10.89
CA PRO A 114 -9.78 -15.41 -9.79
C PRO A 114 -8.60 -15.35 -8.82
N GLU A 115 -8.28 -14.15 -8.34
CA GLU A 115 -7.20 -13.97 -7.40
C GLU A 115 -7.48 -14.64 -6.05
N SER A 116 -6.61 -15.57 -5.71
CA SER A 116 -6.46 -16.14 -4.38
C SER A 116 -4.97 -16.18 -4.04
N GLU A 117 -4.63 -16.36 -2.77
CA GLU A 117 -3.24 -16.62 -2.37
C GLU A 117 -2.64 -17.80 -3.16
N GLN A 118 -3.43 -18.87 -3.27
CA GLN A 118 -3.12 -20.06 -4.04
C GLN A 118 -2.83 -19.72 -5.50
N HIS A 119 -3.73 -18.97 -6.15
CA HIS A 119 -3.54 -18.60 -7.54
C HIS A 119 -2.34 -17.66 -7.72
N ILE A 120 -2.28 -16.56 -6.99
CA ILE A 120 -1.26 -15.52 -7.16
C ILE A 120 0.14 -16.07 -6.97
N PHE A 121 0.38 -16.87 -5.93
CA PHE A 121 1.74 -17.29 -5.59
C PHE A 121 2.12 -18.66 -6.12
N LEU A 122 1.15 -19.57 -6.28
CA LEU A 122 1.45 -20.99 -6.56
C LEU A 122 1.02 -21.45 -7.95
N GLU A 123 -0.07 -20.91 -8.50
CA GLU A 123 -0.64 -21.41 -9.76
C GLU A 123 -0.47 -20.47 -10.94
N CYS A 124 -0.33 -19.16 -10.67
CA CYS A 124 -0.20 -18.13 -11.70
C CYS A 124 1.03 -18.42 -12.57
N PRO A 125 0.87 -18.51 -13.91
CA PRO A 125 1.99 -18.79 -14.82
C PRO A 125 3.16 -17.81 -14.66
N VAL A 126 2.85 -16.52 -14.49
CA VAL A 126 3.86 -15.47 -14.26
C VAL A 126 4.66 -15.74 -12.99
N SER A 127 3.98 -16.02 -11.87
CA SER A 127 4.62 -16.30 -10.59
C SER A 127 5.42 -17.60 -10.62
N ARG A 128 4.92 -18.65 -11.30
CA ARG A 128 5.61 -19.93 -11.48
C ARG A 128 6.92 -19.79 -12.25
N GLU A 129 6.94 -19.01 -13.33
CA GLU A 129 8.18 -18.74 -14.08
C GLU A 129 9.19 -17.96 -13.24
N VAL A 130 8.74 -16.93 -12.51
CA VAL A 130 9.60 -16.19 -11.58
C VAL A 130 10.16 -17.14 -10.51
N TRP A 131 9.33 -18.02 -9.96
CA TRP A 131 9.73 -19.03 -9.00
C TRP A 131 10.81 -19.97 -9.55
N GLN A 132 10.64 -20.50 -10.76
CA GLN A 132 11.63 -21.37 -11.40
C GLN A 132 12.98 -20.67 -11.57
N LEU A 133 12.98 -19.39 -11.96
CA LEU A 133 14.19 -18.57 -12.07
C LEU A 133 14.88 -18.34 -10.71
N ILE A 134 14.09 -18.23 -9.63
CA ILE A 134 14.61 -18.13 -8.26
C ILE A 134 15.16 -19.47 -7.80
N CYS A 135 14.46 -20.59 -8.00
CA CYS A 135 14.93 -21.93 -7.69
C CYS A 135 16.25 -22.25 -8.39
N LYS A 136 16.36 -21.93 -9.68
CA LYS A 136 17.61 -22.09 -10.45
C LYS A 136 18.76 -21.27 -9.86
N TRP A 137 18.49 -20.05 -9.41
CA TRP A 137 19.50 -19.17 -8.81
C TRP A 137 19.90 -19.62 -7.40
N TRP A 138 18.92 -19.99 -6.58
CA TRP A 138 19.11 -20.43 -5.19
C TRP A 138 19.45 -21.93 -5.08
N ARG A 139 19.58 -22.63 -6.22
CA ARG A 139 19.91 -24.06 -6.34
C ARG A 139 18.92 -24.98 -5.60
N LEU A 140 17.66 -24.59 -5.56
CA LEU A 140 16.55 -25.41 -5.06
C LEU A 140 16.00 -26.26 -6.20
N LEU A 141 16.69 -27.34 -6.54
CA LEU A 141 16.20 -28.28 -7.55
C LEU A 141 14.88 -28.91 -7.07
N ASP A 142 13.86 -28.87 -7.92
CA ASP A 142 12.56 -29.53 -7.75
C ASP A 142 11.76 -29.19 -6.47
N TYR A 143 11.92 -27.97 -5.91
CA TYR A 143 11.13 -27.55 -4.75
C TYR A 143 9.65 -27.36 -5.12
N PRO A 144 8.72 -28.14 -4.53
CA PRO A 144 7.32 -28.10 -4.92
C PRO A 144 6.62 -26.86 -4.33
N LEU A 145 5.92 -26.11 -5.19
CA LEU A 145 5.01 -25.02 -4.80
C LEU A 145 3.69 -25.62 -4.27
N VAL A 146 3.70 -26.13 -3.04
CA VAL A 146 2.50 -26.73 -2.43
C VAL A 146 1.71 -25.72 -1.61
N SER A 147 2.40 -24.90 -0.82
CA SER A 147 1.78 -23.85 -0.01
C SER A 147 2.73 -22.67 0.22
N THR A 148 2.19 -21.49 0.50
CA THR A 148 2.97 -20.31 0.90
C THR A 148 3.72 -20.54 2.21
N ARG A 149 3.15 -21.32 3.13
CA ARG A 149 3.82 -21.73 4.37
C ARG A 149 5.04 -22.59 4.07
N ASP A 150 4.91 -23.54 3.16
CA ASP A 150 6.03 -24.38 2.73
C ASP A 150 7.06 -23.58 1.93
N LEU A 151 6.66 -22.52 1.20
CA LEU A 151 7.63 -21.60 0.61
C LEU A 151 8.53 -20.96 1.67
N LEU A 152 8.00 -20.60 2.84
CA LEU A 152 8.82 -19.99 3.90
C LEU A 152 9.66 -21.03 4.66
N GLN A 153 9.11 -22.22 4.88
CA GLN A 153 9.78 -23.31 5.59
C GLN A 153 10.60 -24.14 4.62
N CYS A 154 11.91 -23.87 4.51
CA CYS A 154 12.79 -24.75 3.74
C CYS A 154 12.86 -26.15 4.40
N LYS A 155 11.96 -27.05 3.99
CA LYS A 155 12.00 -28.45 4.40
C LYS A 155 12.93 -29.19 3.45
N GLY A 156 13.90 -29.90 3.99
CA GLY A 156 14.63 -30.94 3.26
C GLY A 156 16.13 -30.70 3.01
N ASN A 157 16.60 -29.47 2.76
CA ASN A 157 18.01 -29.25 2.36
C ASN A 157 18.83 -28.28 3.24
N ILE A 158 18.19 -27.60 4.20
CA ILE A 158 18.85 -26.60 5.07
C ILE A 158 18.77 -27.00 6.57
N ALA A 159 18.22 -28.18 6.86
CA ALA A 159 18.09 -28.68 8.23
C ALA A 159 19.48 -28.70 8.91
N GLY A 160 19.65 -27.83 9.92
CA GLY A 160 20.91 -27.66 10.67
C GLY A 160 21.67 -26.36 10.42
N HIS A 161 21.40 -25.62 9.34
CA HIS A 161 22.10 -24.36 9.01
C HIS A 161 21.18 -23.13 9.17
N GLN A 162 21.04 -22.63 10.40
CA GLN A 162 20.16 -21.51 10.75
C GLN A 162 20.34 -20.27 9.84
N ARG A 163 21.60 -19.93 9.50
CA ARG A 163 21.89 -18.80 8.61
C ARG A 163 21.31 -18.99 7.20
N LEU A 164 21.42 -20.19 6.65
CA LEU A 164 20.87 -20.51 5.33
C LEU A 164 19.34 -20.52 5.36
N ALA A 165 18.73 -20.95 6.47
CA ALA A 165 17.28 -20.93 6.64
C ALA A 165 16.74 -19.49 6.63
N TRP A 166 17.41 -18.57 7.33
CA TRP A 166 17.04 -17.15 7.32
C TRP A 166 17.25 -16.49 5.96
N ILE A 167 18.32 -16.85 5.23
CA ILE A 167 18.53 -16.34 3.87
C ILE A 167 17.42 -16.83 2.94
N HIS A 168 17.06 -18.11 3.02
CA HIS A 168 15.94 -18.67 2.28
C HIS A 168 14.66 -17.90 2.58
N GLU A 169 14.26 -17.81 3.85
CA GLU A 169 13.07 -17.08 4.28
C GLU A 169 13.06 -15.64 3.75
N ALA A 170 14.20 -14.93 3.82
CA ALA A 170 14.32 -13.57 3.28
C ALA A 170 14.07 -13.52 1.76
N ILE A 171 14.64 -14.45 0.99
CA ILE A 171 14.40 -14.56 -0.46
C ILE A 171 12.91 -14.79 -0.75
N MET A 172 12.26 -15.67 0.03
CA MET A 172 10.85 -16.04 -0.15
C MET A 172 9.91 -14.88 0.17
N LEU A 173 10.18 -14.14 1.25
CA LEU A 173 9.44 -12.93 1.60
C LEU A 173 9.64 -11.84 0.53
N THR A 174 10.85 -11.70 -0.02
CA THR A 174 11.09 -10.77 -1.13
C THR A 174 10.32 -11.19 -2.39
N PHE A 175 10.28 -12.49 -2.71
CA PHE A 175 9.47 -13.00 -3.82
C PHE A 175 8.00 -12.64 -3.66
N ILE A 176 7.40 -12.97 -2.51
CA ILE A 176 6.00 -12.64 -2.19
C ILE A 176 5.74 -11.14 -2.36
N TRP A 177 6.65 -10.30 -1.84
CA TRP A 177 6.53 -8.85 -1.93
C TRP A 177 6.61 -8.34 -3.38
N VAL A 178 7.55 -8.84 -4.19
CA VAL A 178 7.71 -8.40 -5.59
C VAL A 178 6.47 -8.77 -6.42
N ILE A 179 5.96 -10.00 -6.25
CA ILE A 179 4.74 -10.44 -6.94
C ILE A 179 3.53 -9.59 -6.52
N TRP A 180 3.36 -9.34 -5.22
CA TRP A 180 2.27 -8.51 -4.72
C TRP A 180 2.37 -7.05 -5.20
N LYS A 181 3.58 -6.49 -5.21
CA LYS A 181 3.85 -5.15 -5.76
C LYS A 181 3.50 -5.10 -7.25
N TYR A 182 3.91 -6.10 -8.03
CA TYR A 182 3.59 -6.19 -9.44
C TYR A 182 2.08 -6.25 -9.69
N ARG A 183 1.36 -7.08 -8.92
CA ARG A 183 -0.11 -7.14 -8.93
C ARG A 183 -0.74 -5.77 -8.68
N ASN A 184 -0.32 -5.08 -7.63
CA ASN A 184 -0.89 -3.76 -7.29
C ASN A 184 -0.62 -2.71 -8.36
N LEU A 185 0.56 -2.73 -8.98
CA LEU A 185 0.87 -1.87 -10.12
C LEU A 185 -0.06 -2.16 -11.30
N ARG A 186 -0.31 -3.44 -11.62
CA ARG A 186 -1.23 -3.80 -12.71
C ARG A 186 -2.68 -3.43 -12.44
N ALA A 187 -3.14 -3.60 -11.21
CA ALA A 187 -4.47 -3.20 -10.79
C ALA A 187 -4.68 -1.67 -10.90
N GLN A 188 -3.65 -0.87 -10.59
CA GLN A 188 -3.73 0.59 -10.63
C GLN A 188 -3.56 1.18 -12.03
N SER A 189 -2.77 0.54 -12.90
CA SER A 189 -2.27 1.23 -14.09
C SER A 189 -3.25 1.23 -15.26
N HIS A 190 -4.22 0.30 -15.35
CA HIS A 190 -5.01 -0.01 -16.58
C HIS A 190 -4.17 -0.17 -17.88
N ALA A 191 -2.84 -0.07 -17.77
CA ALA A 191 -1.86 0.03 -18.82
C ALA A 191 -0.91 -1.18 -18.73
N PRO A 192 -0.38 -1.66 -19.86
CA PRO A 192 0.39 -2.88 -19.92
C PRO A 192 1.80 -2.62 -19.39
N ILE A 193 1.98 -2.58 -18.07
CA ILE A 193 3.32 -2.76 -17.48
C ILE A 193 3.71 -4.22 -17.72
N SER A 194 4.31 -4.50 -18.88
CA SER A 194 4.87 -5.81 -19.22
C SER A 194 6.29 -5.92 -18.67
N LYS A 195 6.44 -5.86 -17.34
CA LYS A 195 7.67 -6.39 -16.73
C LYS A 195 7.74 -7.87 -17.08
N SER A 196 8.82 -8.28 -17.74
CA SER A 196 9.09 -9.68 -17.99
C SER A 196 9.34 -10.42 -16.66
N GLN A 197 9.11 -11.72 -16.67
CA GLN A 197 9.35 -12.62 -15.55
C GLN A 197 10.83 -12.60 -15.15
N SER A 198 11.73 -12.47 -16.13
CA SER A 198 13.16 -12.25 -15.89
C SER A 198 13.45 -10.95 -15.13
N ALA A 199 12.75 -9.86 -15.45
CA ALA A 199 12.89 -8.59 -14.73
C ALA A 199 12.38 -8.69 -13.29
N LEU A 200 11.25 -9.37 -13.07
CA LEU A 200 10.72 -9.64 -11.73
C LEU A 200 11.69 -10.52 -10.91
N ALA A 201 12.21 -11.59 -11.50
CA ALA A 201 13.20 -12.45 -10.85
C ALA A 201 14.49 -11.69 -10.51
N TYR A 202 14.94 -10.78 -11.37
CA TYR A 202 16.07 -9.90 -11.07
C TYR A 202 15.76 -8.97 -9.89
N GLU A 203 14.56 -8.37 -9.84
CA GLU A 203 14.13 -7.51 -8.73
C GLU A 203 14.14 -8.29 -7.40
N VAL A 204 13.70 -9.56 -7.40
CA VAL A 204 13.79 -10.44 -6.22
C VAL A 204 15.24 -10.66 -5.79
N LYS A 205 16.13 -11.01 -6.72
CA LYS A 205 17.56 -11.23 -6.43
C LYS A 205 18.21 -9.98 -5.84
N PHE A 206 17.97 -8.84 -6.47
CA PHE A 206 18.55 -7.57 -6.06
C PHE A 206 18.07 -7.16 -4.66
N LEU A 207 16.76 -7.18 -4.42
CA LEU A 207 16.18 -6.73 -3.15
C LEU A 207 16.50 -7.69 -1.99
N SER A 208 16.49 -9.00 -2.23
CA SER A 208 16.84 -9.98 -1.20
C SER A 208 18.29 -9.81 -0.74
N ILE A 209 19.25 -9.72 -1.68
CA ILE A 209 20.66 -9.45 -1.36
C ILE A 209 20.81 -8.13 -0.61
N PHE A 210 20.14 -7.06 -1.09
CA PHE A 210 20.19 -5.75 -0.45
C PHE A 210 19.69 -5.80 1.00
N TRP A 211 18.53 -6.40 1.26
CA TRP A 211 17.95 -6.49 2.61
C TRP A 211 18.74 -7.40 3.54
N ILE A 212 19.26 -8.52 3.05
CA ILE A 212 20.15 -9.41 3.82
C ILE A 212 21.42 -8.66 4.24
N ASN A 213 22.05 -7.94 3.32
CA ASN A 213 23.27 -7.18 3.59
C ASN A 213 23.03 -6.00 4.54
N ALA A 214 21.89 -5.32 4.41
CA ALA A 214 21.51 -4.23 5.31
C ALA A 214 21.31 -4.72 6.76
N ARG A 215 20.77 -5.94 6.96
CA ARG A 215 20.61 -6.54 8.30
C ARG A 215 21.95 -6.95 8.91
N ASN A 216 22.91 -7.44 8.11
CA ASN A 216 24.25 -7.81 8.60
C ASN A 216 25.03 -6.61 9.15
N ARG A 217 24.84 -5.40 8.60
CA ARG A 217 25.51 -4.19 9.11
C ARG A 217 25.09 -3.81 10.53
N LYS A 218 23.86 -4.12 10.94
CA LYS A 218 23.41 -3.90 12.33
C LYS A 218 24.06 -4.88 13.33
N GLY A 219 24.57 -6.01 12.86
CA GLY A 219 25.31 -6.98 13.68
C GLY A 219 26.79 -6.63 13.91
N GLN A 220 27.34 -5.62 13.22
CA GLN A 220 28.72 -5.17 13.40
C GLN A 220 28.84 -3.95 14.33
N ILE A 221 27.73 -3.35 14.77
CA ILE A 221 27.71 -2.16 15.66
C ILE A 221 27.57 -2.57 17.14
N LEU A 222 27.54 -3.87 17.44
CA LEU A 222 27.56 -4.40 18.80
C LEU A 222 28.74 -5.38 18.95
N ARG A 223 29.95 -4.83 19.05
CA ARG A 223 31.11 -5.48 19.66
C ARG A 223 31.90 -4.43 20.45
#